data_AF-A0A137NV57-F1
#
_entry.id   AF-A0A137NV57-F1
#
_cell.length_a   1.000
_cell.length_b   1.000
_cell.length_c   1.000
_cell.angle_alpha   90.00
_cell.angle_beta   90.00
_cell.angle_gamma   90.00
#
_symmetry.space_group_name_H-M   'P 1'
#
loop_
_entity.id
_entity.type
_entity.pdbx_description
1 polymer ?
#
loop_
_entity_poly.entity_id
_entity_poly.type
_entity_poly.pdbx_seq_one_letter_code
_entity_poly.pdbx_strand_id
1 'polypeptide(L)'
;MTHIRNDLVERQNIDGRKILFSQHGKDRMVPGDIVQVEFWRNMLKKSSTSFVGICIGIDRKNIATSITLRNLILKVGVEQKFKVYSPLIKSIKRVKLAEDFRRAKLFYVRDQPKKAKLSRAKGLM
;
A
#
# COMPACT_ATOMS: atom_id res chain seq x y z
N MET A 1 19.32 14.11 -14.43
CA MET A 1 18.27 13.07 -14.35
C MET A 1 17.67 12.89 -12.95
N THR A 2 18.46 12.96 -11.87
CA THR A 2 17.97 12.79 -10.48
C THR A 2 17.00 13.89 -10.05
N HIS A 3 17.28 15.14 -10.43
CA HIS A 3 16.47 16.30 -10.06
C HIS A 3 15.02 16.19 -10.56
N ILE A 4 14.82 15.83 -11.83
CA ILE A 4 13.48 15.66 -12.44
C ILE A 4 12.66 14.59 -11.68
N ARG A 5 13.28 13.47 -11.29
CA ARG A 5 12.59 12.40 -10.57
C ARG A 5 12.13 12.82 -9.18
N ASN A 6 12.94 13.61 -8.48
CA ASN A 6 12.57 14.13 -7.17
C ASN A 6 11.44 15.16 -7.29
N ASP A 7 11.51 16.02 -8.31
CA ASP A 7 10.49 17.03 -8.56
C ASP A 7 9.10 16.40 -8.83
N LEU A 8 9.08 15.32 -9.61
CA LEU A 8 7.85 14.54 -9.83
C LEU A 8 7.31 13.90 -8.54
N VAL A 9 8.20 13.44 -7.66
CA VAL A 9 7.79 12.87 -6.36
C VAL A 9 7.16 13.96 -5.48
N GLU A 10 7.73 15.16 -5.44
CA GLU A 10 7.15 16.28 -4.69
C GLU A 10 5.77 16.67 -5.23
N ARG A 11 5.63 16.80 -6.56
CA ARG A 11 4.34 17.12 -7.19
C ARG A 11 3.25 16.09 -6.89
N GLN A 12 3.62 14.81 -6.77
CA GLN A 12 2.69 13.71 -6.50
C GLN A 12 2.58 13.36 -5.01
N ASN A 13 3.18 14.14 -4.12
CA ASN A 13 3.13 13.96 -2.66
C ASN A 13 1.94 14.71 -2.05
N ILE A 14 0.71 14.33 -2.41
CA ILE A 14 -0.51 15.05 -2.01
C ILE A 14 -1.00 14.76 -0.58
N ASP A 15 -0.67 13.58 -0.01
CA ASP A 15 -1.17 13.10 1.28
C ASP A 15 -0.03 12.77 2.27
N GLY A 16 1.19 13.26 2.01
CA GLY A 16 2.38 12.96 2.81
C GLY A 16 2.98 11.56 2.58
N ARG A 17 2.52 10.81 1.56
CA ARG A 17 3.04 9.48 1.20
C ARG A 17 4.55 9.40 1.04
N LYS A 18 5.26 10.50 0.74
CA LYS A 18 6.73 10.51 0.70
C LYS A 18 7.35 10.05 2.03
N ILE A 19 6.80 10.48 3.17
CA ILE A 19 7.27 10.07 4.50
C ILE A 19 6.89 8.60 4.73
N LEU A 20 5.68 8.20 4.34
CA LEU A 20 5.20 6.83 4.49
C LEU A 20 6.07 5.83 3.70
N PHE A 21 6.57 6.20 2.51
CA PHE A 21 7.39 5.33 1.67
C PHE A 21 8.89 5.62 1.73
N SER A 22 9.32 6.45 2.68
CA SER A 22 10.74 6.72 2.90
C SER A 22 11.51 5.42 3.21
N GLN A 23 12.80 5.43 2.93
CA GLN A 23 13.69 4.32 3.29
C GLN A 23 13.98 4.31 4.79
N HIS A 24 13.99 5.48 5.43
CA HIS A 24 14.31 5.68 6.84
C HIS A 24 13.25 6.54 7.53
N GLY A 25 13.09 6.37 8.84
CA GLY A 25 12.08 7.06 9.63
C GLY A 25 11.27 6.10 10.49
N LYS A 26 10.66 6.66 11.54
CA LYS A 26 9.81 5.93 12.49
C LYS A 26 8.45 5.59 11.89
N ASP A 27 7.90 6.51 11.10
CA ASP A 27 6.56 6.37 10.50
C ASP A 27 6.55 5.69 9.13
N ARG A 28 7.70 5.17 8.70
CA ARG A 28 7.80 4.45 7.42
C ARG A 28 6.87 3.23 7.42
N MET A 29 6.28 2.97 6.28
CA MET A 29 5.53 1.75 6.02
C MET A 29 6.48 0.57 5.88
N VAL A 30 6.08 -0.55 6.47
CA VAL A 30 6.80 -1.82 6.41
C VAL A 30 5.89 -2.93 5.88
N PRO A 31 6.45 -3.96 5.23
CA PRO A 31 5.71 -5.19 4.95
C PRO A 31 5.09 -5.73 6.24
N GLY A 32 3.82 -6.11 6.18
CA GLY A 32 3.01 -6.52 7.33
C GLY A 32 1.97 -5.47 7.75
N ASP A 33 2.18 -4.20 7.40
CA ASP A 33 1.20 -3.14 7.67
C ASP A 33 -0.11 -3.43 6.93
N ILE A 34 -1.24 -3.11 7.55
CA ILE A 34 -2.54 -3.12 6.89
C ILE A 34 -2.80 -1.74 6.32
N VAL A 35 -3.09 -1.69 5.03
CA VAL A 35 -3.16 -0.46 4.26
C VAL A 35 -4.49 -0.39 3.54
N GLN A 36 -5.12 0.78 3.61
CA GLN A 36 -6.24 1.15 2.76
C GLN A 36 -5.73 2.08 1.66
N VAL A 37 -5.99 1.71 0.41
CA VAL A 37 -5.70 2.53 -0.76
C VAL A 37 -7.02 2.91 -1.39
N GLU A 38 -7.29 4.22 -1.46
CA GLU A 38 -8.41 4.76 -2.24
C GLU A 38 -7.90 5.22 -3.60
N PHE A 39 -8.54 4.76 -4.67
CA PHE A 39 -8.11 5.03 -6.03
C PHE A 39 -9.30 5.20 -6.99
N TRP A 40 -9.06 5.95 -8.05
CA TRP A 40 -10.00 6.13 -9.16
C TRP A 40 -9.93 4.93 -10.10
N ARG A 41 -11.08 4.41 -10.54
CA ARG A 41 -11.11 3.31 -11.53
C ARG A 41 -10.68 3.75 -12.94
N ASN A 42 -10.89 5.02 -13.25
CA ASN A 42 -10.52 5.66 -14.51
C ASN A 42 -10.35 7.17 -14.23
N MET A 43 -9.44 7.84 -14.93
CA MET A 43 -9.27 9.30 -14.90
C MET A 43 -10.56 10.09 -15.21
N LEU A 44 -11.45 9.55 -16.06
CA LEU A 44 -12.68 10.23 -16.48
C LEU A 44 -13.90 9.96 -15.59
N LYS A 45 -13.87 8.92 -14.74
CA LYS A 45 -15.01 8.54 -13.89
C LYS A 45 -14.86 9.13 -12.49
N LYS A 46 -15.93 9.70 -11.95
CA LYS A 46 -15.99 10.32 -10.61
C LYS A 46 -16.12 9.33 -9.44
N SER A 47 -16.11 8.02 -9.68
CA SER A 47 -16.20 7.02 -8.61
C SER A 47 -14.83 6.54 -8.16
N SER A 48 -14.55 6.70 -6.88
CA SER A 48 -13.41 6.07 -6.21
C SER A 48 -13.81 4.68 -5.70
N THR A 49 -12.81 3.83 -5.53
CA THR A 49 -12.92 2.52 -4.91
C THR A 49 -11.78 2.38 -3.91
N SER A 50 -11.99 1.60 -2.85
CA SER A 50 -10.96 1.31 -1.87
C SER A 50 -10.57 -0.15 -1.92
N PHE A 51 -9.28 -0.41 -1.68
CA PHE A 51 -8.76 -1.74 -1.40
C PHE A 51 -8.06 -1.72 -0.06
N VAL A 52 -8.43 -2.65 0.82
CA VAL A 52 -7.78 -2.86 2.11
C VAL A 52 -7.11 -4.21 2.11
N GLY A 53 -5.84 -4.25 2.52
CA GLY A 53 -5.10 -5.49 2.60
C GLY A 53 -3.78 -5.37 3.35
N ILE A 54 -3.19 -6.52 3.66
CA ILE A 54 -1.84 -6.59 4.23
C ILE A 54 -0.82 -6.27 3.14
N CYS A 55 0.14 -5.40 3.43
CA CYS A 55 1.26 -5.12 2.56
C CYS A 55 2.25 -6.28 2.59
N ILE A 56 2.40 -7.00 1.49
CA ILE A 56 3.31 -8.14 1.41
C ILE A 56 4.64 -7.80 0.72
N GLY A 57 4.75 -6.60 0.15
CA GLY A 57 5.99 -6.14 -0.46
C GLY A 57 5.95 -4.65 -0.80
N ILE A 58 7.10 -4.01 -0.63
CA ILE A 58 7.32 -2.61 -1.01
C ILE A 58 8.54 -2.59 -1.94
N ASP A 59 8.32 -2.15 -3.18
CA ASP A 59 9.39 -1.93 -4.16
C ASP A 59 9.69 -0.43 -4.19
N ARG A 60 10.74 0.02 -3.51
CA ARG A 60 11.15 1.43 -3.46
C ARG A 60 12.00 1.80 -4.68
N LYS A 61 11.45 2.63 -5.57
CA LYS A 61 12.09 3.04 -6.85
C LYS A 61 11.75 4.50 -7.20
N ASN A 62 11.92 5.44 -6.27
CA ASN A 62 11.55 6.85 -6.44
C ASN A 62 10.09 6.98 -6.95
N ILE A 63 9.85 7.72 -8.04
CA ILE A 63 8.53 7.89 -8.66
C ILE A 63 7.85 6.56 -9.03
N ALA A 64 8.64 5.51 -9.31
CA ALA A 64 8.13 4.19 -9.66
C ALA A 64 7.84 3.28 -8.46
N THR A 65 7.93 3.81 -7.23
CA THR A 65 7.67 3.07 -5.99
C THR A 65 6.29 2.42 -6.02
N SER A 66 6.21 1.17 -5.57
CA SER A 66 4.96 0.42 -5.54
C SER A 66 4.84 -0.47 -4.32
N ILE A 67 3.60 -0.74 -3.95
CA ILE A 67 3.24 -1.70 -2.91
C ILE A 67 2.41 -2.83 -3.50
N THR A 68 2.57 -4.02 -2.95
CA THR A 68 1.69 -5.15 -3.23
C THR A 68 0.86 -5.44 -1.98
N LEU A 69 -0.46 -5.33 -2.11
CA LEU A 69 -1.41 -5.60 -1.05
C LEU A 69 -2.11 -6.93 -1.32
N ARG A 70 -2.40 -7.69 -0.26
CA ARG A 70 -3.14 -8.96 -0.31
C ARG A 70 -4.32 -8.91 0.63
N ASN A 71 -5.45 -9.47 0.21
CA ASN A 71 -6.62 -9.69 1.05
C ASN A 71 -7.29 -11.03 0.70
N LEU A 72 -8.00 -11.63 1.65
CA LEU A 72 -8.82 -12.81 1.42
C LEU A 72 -10.28 -12.38 1.37
N ILE A 73 -10.84 -12.27 0.17
CA ILE A 73 -12.21 -11.82 -0.07
C ILE A 73 -13.03 -13.04 -0.47
N LEU A 74 -14.10 -13.34 0.27
CA LEU A 74 -14.97 -14.50 -0.01
C LEU A 74 -14.18 -15.82 -0.19
N LYS A 75 -13.18 -16.04 0.68
CA LYS A 75 -12.24 -17.19 0.65
C LYS A 75 -11.32 -17.26 -0.59
N VAL A 76 -11.32 -16.24 -1.45
CA VAL A 76 -10.40 -16.12 -2.59
C VAL A 76 -9.30 -15.12 -2.26
N GLY A 77 -8.04 -15.51 -2.49
CA GLY A 77 -6.89 -14.63 -2.28
C GLY A 77 -6.76 -13.62 -3.41
N VAL A 78 -6.97 -12.35 -3.11
CA VAL A 78 -6.85 -11.24 -4.07
C VAL A 78 -5.60 -10.44 -3.75
N GLU A 79 -4.79 -10.18 -4.78
CA GLU A 79 -3.61 -9.32 -4.70
C GLU A 79 -3.75 -8.14 -5.65
N GLN A 80 -3.41 -6.95 -5.19
CA GLN A 80 -3.36 -5.74 -6.01
C GLN A 80 -2.05 -5.00 -5.80
N LYS A 81 -1.42 -4.61 -6.91
CA LYS A 81 -0.18 -3.82 -6.91
C LYS A 81 -0.52 -2.36 -7.24
N PHE A 82 -0.11 -1.45 -6.36
CA PHE A 82 -0.35 -0.02 -6.52
C PHE A 82 0.97 0.73 -6.71
N LYS A 83 1.00 1.64 -7.70
CA LYS A 83 2.05 2.65 -7.86
C LYS A 83 1.72 3.82 -6.96
N VAL A 84 2.56 4.08 -5.95
CA VAL A 84 2.19 5.00 -4.85
C VAL A 84 2.05 6.45 -5.30
N TYR A 85 2.79 6.84 -6.35
CA TYR A 85 2.74 8.18 -6.94
C TYR A 85 1.89 8.25 -8.21
N SER A 86 1.03 7.26 -8.47
CA SER A 86 0.12 7.33 -9.61
C SER A 86 -0.96 8.40 -9.34
N PRO A 87 -1.33 9.21 -10.34
CA PRO A 87 -2.41 10.19 -10.20
C PRO A 87 -3.79 9.54 -9.98
N LEU A 88 -3.92 8.23 -10.25
CA LEU A 88 -5.12 7.46 -9.92
C LEU A 88 -5.27 7.22 -8.42
N ILE A 89 -4.21 7.35 -7.62
CA ILE A 89 -4.26 7.15 -6.17
C ILE A 89 -4.74 8.43 -5.50
N LYS A 90 -5.91 8.34 -4.86
CA LYS A 90 -6.50 9.43 -4.11
C LYS A 90 -5.90 9.52 -2.71
N SER A 91 -5.80 8.40 -2.00
CA SER A 91 -5.17 8.37 -0.67
C SER A 91 -4.59 7.00 -0.32
N ILE A 92 -3.52 7.00 0.49
CA ILE A 92 -2.95 5.80 1.10
C ILE A 92 -2.95 5.99 2.62
N LYS A 93 -3.66 5.14 3.36
CA LYS A 93 -3.75 5.20 4.82
C LYS A 93 -3.29 3.89 5.44
N ARG A 94 -2.39 3.98 6.41
CA ARG A 94 -2.03 2.84 7.28
C ARG A 94 -3.15 2.65 8.31
N VAL A 95 -3.86 1.53 8.21
CA VAL A 95 -4.98 1.16 9.09
C VAL A 95 -4.46 0.44 10.33
N LYS A 96 -3.46 -0.43 10.18
CA LYS A 96 -2.84 -1.16 11.30
C LYS A 96 -1.34 -1.32 11.06
N LEU A 97 -0.57 -1.25 12.15
CA LEU A 97 0.86 -1.57 12.14
C LEU A 97 1.09 -3.08 12.00
N ALA A 98 2.20 -3.45 11.37
CA ALA A 98 2.69 -4.81 11.30
C ALA A 98 2.92 -5.41 12.70
N GLU A 99 2.43 -6.64 12.93
CA GLU A 99 2.69 -7.41 14.15
C GLU A 99 3.63 -8.59 13.80
N ASP A 100 4.90 -8.47 14.21
CA ASP A 100 5.95 -9.52 14.12
C ASP A 100 6.19 -10.10 12.71
N PHE A 101 6.65 -9.26 11.79
CA PHE A 101 7.14 -9.67 10.47
C PHE A 101 8.61 -9.30 10.31
N ARG A 102 9.46 -10.31 10.05
CA ARG A 102 10.92 -10.14 9.97
C ARG A 102 11.49 -10.11 8.55
N ARG A 103 10.69 -10.48 7.54
CA ARG A 103 11.15 -10.53 6.14
C ARG A 103 10.79 -9.25 5.40
N ALA A 104 11.68 -8.80 4.50
CA ALA A 104 11.46 -7.64 3.65
C ALA A 104 10.33 -7.83 2.61
N LYS A 105 9.97 -9.08 2.29
CA LYS A 105 8.80 -9.44 1.47
C LYS A 105 8.13 -10.67 2.07
N LEU A 106 6.81 -10.61 2.18
CA LEU A 106 5.99 -11.59 2.90
C LEU A 106 5.25 -12.54 1.95
N PHE A 107 5.84 -12.89 0.81
CA PHE A 107 5.18 -13.76 -0.16
C PHE A 107 4.77 -15.13 0.39
N TYR A 108 5.43 -15.61 1.45
CA TYR A 108 5.08 -16.84 2.16
C TYR A 108 3.70 -16.80 2.85
N VAL A 109 3.10 -15.61 3.04
CA VAL A 109 1.77 -15.52 3.65
C VAL A 109 0.65 -15.96 2.71
N ARG A 110 0.97 -16.21 1.44
CA ARG A 110 0.06 -16.86 0.47
C ARG A 110 -0.36 -18.25 0.94
N ASP A 111 0.61 -19.00 1.47
CA ASP A 111 0.42 -20.37 1.96
C ASP A 111 0.09 -20.41 3.45
N GLN A 112 0.22 -19.28 4.16
CA GLN A 112 -0.03 -19.14 5.59
C GLN A 112 -1.14 -18.10 5.87
N PRO A 113 -2.39 -18.34 5.42
CA PRO A 113 -3.46 -17.34 5.48
C PRO A 113 -3.76 -16.87 6.90
N LYS A 114 -3.51 -17.70 7.93
CA LYS A 114 -3.68 -17.33 9.34
C LYS A 114 -2.83 -16.11 9.75
N LYS A 115 -1.64 -15.93 9.16
CA LYS A 115 -0.75 -14.79 9.43
C LYS A 115 -1.13 -13.53 8.65
N ALA A 116 -1.86 -13.68 7.55
CA ALA A 116 -2.36 -12.57 6.73
C ALA A 116 -3.82 -12.20 7.04
N LYS A 117 -4.43 -12.79 8.08
CA LYS A 117 -5.79 -12.44 8.47
C LYS A 117 -5.81 -11.00 8.94
N LEU A 118 -6.59 -10.17 8.24
CA LEU A 118 -7.16 -8.98 8.85
C LEU A 118 -7.94 -9.46 10.09
N SER A 119 -7.45 -9.18 11.29
CA SER A 119 -8.31 -9.20 12.48
C SER A 119 -9.46 -8.27 12.15
N ARG A 120 -10.71 -8.77 12.14
CA ARG A 120 -11.92 -7.99 11.86
C ARG A 120 -11.84 -6.64 12.58
N ALA A 121 -11.44 -5.60 11.87
CA ALA A 121 -11.55 -4.25 12.38
C ALA A 121 -13.05 -3.94 12.35
N LYS A 122 -13.68 -3.85 13.52
CA LYS A 122 -15.00 -3.22 13.66
C LYS A 122 -14.90 -1.86 12.96
N GLY A 123 -15.61 -1.65 11.85
CA GLY A 123 -15.71 -0.34 11.20
C GLY A 123 -15.30 -0.23 9.72
N LEU A 124 -15.09 -1.34 9.00
CA LEU A 124 -14.94 -1.31 7.54
C LEU A 124 -16.02 -2.17 6.87
N MET A 125 -17.28 -1.76 7.04
CA MET A 125 -18.42 -2.08 6.18
C MET A 125 -19.24 -0.80 6.02
#